data_AF-A0A2E5M9X2-F1
#
_entry.id   AF-A0A2E5M9X2-F1
#
_cell.length_a   1.000
_cell.length_b   1.000
_cell.length_c   1.000
_cell.angle_alpha   90.00
_cell.angle_beta   90.00
_cell.angle_gamma   90.00
#
_symmetry.space_group_name_H-M   'P 1'
#
loop_
_entity.id
_entity.type
_entity.pdbx_description
1 polymer ?
#
loop_
_entity_poly.entity_id
_entity_poly.type
_entity_poly.pdbx_seq_one_letter_code
_entity_poly.pdbx_strand_id
1 'polypeptide(L)'
;MHFVSPDGARWEVAGPLGETIMDCAVDNGVPGITAQCGGGCTCSTCHCYVPSPWYERVGPAQGDEADILEFTPGRRANSRLSCQVALRADLDGITVEIPPPTD
;
A
#
# COMPACT_ATOMS: atom_id res chain seq x y z
N MET A 1 -6.90 10.06 0.43
CA MET A 1 -5.67 9.33 0.84
C MET A 1 -4.46 9.99 0.20
N HIS A 2 -3.26 9.71 0.72
CA HIS A 2 -2.02 10.27 0.24
C HIS A 2 -0.98 9.18 0.00
N PHE A 3 -0.28 9.29 -1.13
CA PHE A 3 0.89 8.48 -1.45
C PHE A 3 2.12 9.37 -1.38
N VAL A 4 3.18 8.89 -0.75
CA VAL A 4 4.45 9.63 -0.62
C VAL A 4 5.56 8.78 -1.22
N SER A 5 6.26 9.32 -2.22
CA SER A 5 7.41 8.65 -2.83
C SER A 5 8.66 8.77 -1.95
N PRO A 6 9.72 7.97 -2.23
CA PRO A 6 10.98 8.03 -1.50
C PRO A 6 11.67 9.41 -1.50
N ASP A 7 11.44 10.22 -2.55
CA ASP A 7 11.96 11.58 -2.69
C ASP A 7 11.04 12.66 -2.09
N GLY A 8 9.92 12.25 -1.48
CA GLY A 8 8.98 13.13 -0.78
C GLY A 8 7.89 13.74 -1.65
N ALA A 9 7.82 13.41 -2.95
CA ALA A 9 6.66 13.82 -3.76
C ALA A 9 5.38 13.16 -3.23
N ARG A 10 4.25 13.87 -3.34
CA ARG A 10 2.98 13.47 -2.76
C ARG A 10 1.86 13.51 -3.79
N TRP A 11 1.06 12.44 -3.82
CA TRP A 11 -0.18 12.36 -4.59
C TRP A 11 -1.36 12.28 -3.64
N GLU A 12 -2.38 13.07 -3.89
CA GLU A 12 -3.65 13.00 -3.19
C GLU A 12 -4.70 12.37 -4.09
N VAL A 13 -5.33 11.31 -3.58
CA VAL A 13 -6.29 10.49 -4.32
C VAL A 13 -7.53 10.30 -3.49
N ALA A 14 -8.69 10.37 -4.12
CA ALA A 14 -9.97 9.97 -3.54
C ALA A 14 -10.34 8.57 -4.03
N GLY A 15 -10.96 7.79 -3.15
CA GLY A 15 -11.45 6.45 -3.48
C GLY A 15 -12.71 6.14 -2.67
N PRO A 16 -13.66 5.38 -3.23
CA PRO A 16 -14.85 4.94 -2.52
C PRO A 16 -14.49 3.94 -1.41
N LEU A 17 -15.32 3.89 -0.36
CA LEU A 17 -15.18 2.87 0.67
C LEU A 17 -15.31 1.46 0.06
N GLY A 18 -14.50 0.53 0.55
CA GLY A 18 -14.43 -0.85 0.06
C GLY A 18 -13.41 -1.08 -1.05
N GLU A 19 -13.01 -0.04 -1.78
CA GLU A 19 -11.92 -0.14 -2.76
C GLU A 19 -10.56 -0.24 -2.06
N THR A 20 -9.58 -0.88 -2.67
CA THR A 20 -8.26 -1.05 -2.04
C THR A 20 -7.37 0.16 -2.28
N ILE A 21 -6.38 0.36 -1.41
CA ILE A 21 -5.37 1.42 -1.61
C ILE A 21 -4.65 1.23 -2.95
N MET A 22 -4.45 -0.02 -3.38
CA MET A 22 -3.84 -0.35 -4.66
C MET A 22 -4.71 0.10 -5.84
N ASP A 23 -6.00 -0.23 -5.84
CA ASP A 23 -6.91 0.14 -6.95
C ASP A 23 -6.91 1.66 -7.13
N CYS A 24 -7.04 2.40 -6.02
CA CYS A 24 -6.99 3.86 -6.04
C CYS A 24 -5.65 4.41 -6.58
N ALA A 25 -4.53 3.78 -6.23
CA ALA A 25 -3.22 4.17 -6.77
C ALA A 25 -3.15 3.95 -8.28
N VAL A 26 -3.56 2.77 -8.77
CA VAL A 26 -3.48 2.39 -10.18
C VAL A 26 -4.40 3.26 -11.03
N ASP A 27 -5.66 3.43 -10.61
CA ASP A 27 -6.66 4.22 -11.34
C ASP A 27 -6.28 5.70 -11.46
N ASN A 28 -5.45 6.19 -10.54
CA ASN A 28 -4.97 7.57 -10.53
C ASN A 28 -3.51 7.72 -10.98
N GLY A 29 -2.89 6.65 -11.50
CA GLY A 29 -1.54 6.68 -12.07
C GLY A 29 -0.43 7.01 -11.06
N VAL A 30 -0.59 6.60 -9.80
CA VAL A 30 0.43 6.80 -8.75
C VAL A 30 1.69 5.98 -9.08
N PRO A 31 2.86 6.62 -9.26
CA PRO A 31 4.09 5.89 -9.58
C PRO A 31 4.52 4.95 -8.45
N GLY A 32 5.12 3.80 -8.80
CA GLY A 32 5.69 2.86 -7.84
C GLY A 32 4.71 1.84 -7.25
N ILE A 33 3.41 1.94 -7.55
CA ILE A 33 2.41 0.91 -7.29
C ILE A 33 1.91 0.38 -8.63
N THR A 34 2.35 -0.82 -9.04
CA THR A 34 2.09 -1.33 -10.40
C THR A 34 1.07 -2.45 -10.47
N ALA A 35 0.83 -3.16 -9.37
CA ALA A 35 -0.20 -4.18 -9.24
C ALA A 35 -0.16 -5.32 -10.28
N GLN A 36 1.03 -5.89 -10.52
CA GLN A 36 1.26 -6.93 -11.53
C GLN A 36 0.27 -8.12 -11.49
N CYS A 37 -0.16 -8.53 -10.30
CA CYS A 37 -1.12 -9.64 -10.12
C CYS A 37 -2.60 -9.20 -10.06
N GLY A 38 -2.91 -7.91 -10.25
CA GLY A 38 -4.27 -7.38 -10.18
C GLY A 38 -4.92 -7.52 -8.79
N GLY A 39 -4.14 -7.51 -7.72
CA GLY A 39 -4.66 -7.62 -6.35
C GLY A 39 -4.85 -9.05 -5.83
N GLY A 40 -4.49 -10.08 -6.59
CA GLY A 40 -4.64 -11.48 -6.20
C GLY A 40 -3.72 -11.98 -5.07
N CYS A 41 -2.98 -11.09 -4.40
CA CYS A 41 -2.02 -11.44 -3.34
C CYS A 41 -1.04 -12.55 -3.77
N THR A 42 -0.39 -12.38 -4.93
CA THR A 42 0.62 -13.33 -5.46
C THR A 42 1.90 -12.64 -5.93
N CYS A 43 2.02 -11.33 -5.74
CA CYS A 43 3.23 -10.55 -6.02
C CYS A 43 3.40 -9.46 -4.95
N SER A 44 4.55 -8.77 -4.95
CA SER A 44 4.86 -7.67 -4.02
C SER A 44 4.89 -6.29 -4.68
N THR A 45 4.43 -6.15 -5.92
CA THR A 45 4.55 -4.90 -6.71
C THR A 45 3.57 -3.78 -6.29
N CYS A 46 2.75 -4.04 -5.27
CA CYS A 46 1.90 -3.06 -4.60
C CYS A 46 2.35 -2.80 -3.15
N HIS A 47 3.56 -3.22 -2.80
CA HIS A 47 4.15 -3.01 -1.48
C HIS A 47 4.19 -1.52 -1.14
N CYS A 48 3.69 -1.18 0.04
CA CYS A 48 3.81 0.14 0.65
C CYS A 48 4.18 0.02 2.13
N TYR A 49 4.59 1.14 2.72
CA TYR A 49 4.66 1.29 4.17
C TYR A 49 3.46 2.08 4.65
N VAL A 50 2.88 1.64 5.76
CA VAL A 50 1.78 2.34 6.42
C VAL A 50 2.35 2.99 7.69
N PRO A 51 2.65 4.31 7.71
CA PRO A 51 3.18 4.97 8.89
C PRO A 51 2.16 5.03 10.04
N SER A 52 2.63 5.26 11.27
CA SER A 52 1.77 5.64 12.39
C SER A 52 1.14 7.03 12.11
N PRO A 53 -0.12 7.28 12.50
CA PRO A 53 -1.01 6.41 13.29
C PRO A 53 -1.80 5.39 12.45
N TRP A 54 -1.68 5.41 11.12
CA TRP A 54 -2.50 4.58 10.23
C TRP A 54 -2.28 3.09 10.44
N TYR A 55 -1.06 2.68 10.76
CA TYR A 55 -0.73 1.27 10.99
C TYR A 55 -1.57 0.65 12.11
N GLU A 56 -1.92 1.41 13.15
CA GLU A 56 -2.75 0.91 14.26
C GLU A 56 -4.18 0.59 13.81
N ARG A 57 -4.68 1.30 12.80
CA ARG A 57 -6.01 1.07 12.21
C ARG A 57 -5.98 0.00 11.12
N VAL A 58 -4.90 -0.03 10.33
CA VAL A 58 -4.72 -0.97 9.21
C VAL A 58 -4.37 -2.37 9.72
N GLY A 59 -3.58 -2.47 10.79
CA GLY A 59 -3.11 -3.71 11.38
C GLY A 59 -1.96 -4.37 10.59
N PRO A 60 -1.36 -5.44 11.15
CA PRO A 60 -0.31 -6.19 10.50
C PRO A 60 -0.84 -7.00 9.31
N ALA A 61 0.05 -7.33 8.37
CA ALA A 61 -0.22 -8.33 7.34
C ALA A 61 -0.44 -9.70 7.96
N GLN A 62 -1.29 -10.53 7.33
CA GLN A 62 -1.65 -11.87 7.80
C GLN A 62 -1.75 -12.84 6.62
N GLY A 63 -1.67 -14.15 6.90
CA GLY A 63 -1.80 -15.21 5.89
C GLY A 63 -0.85 -15.01 4.71
N ASP A 64 -1.37 -15.23 3.50
CA ASP A 64 -0.62 -15.11 2.24
C ASP A 64 0.10 -13.76 2.07
N GLU A 65 -0.47 -12.66 2.61
CA GLU A 65 0.17 -11.35 2.57
C GLU A 65 1.47 -11.34 3.38
N ALA A 66 1.45 -11.95 4.57
CA ALA A 66 2.63 -12.04 5.43
C ALA A 66 3.72 -12.90 4.78
N ASP A 67 3.33 -14.00 4.14
CA ASP A 67 4.24 -14.92 3.44
C ASP A 67 4.92 -14.25 2.25
N ILE A 68 4.19 -13.46 1.46
CA ILE A 68 4.77 -12.68 0.35
C ILE A 68 5.71 -11.60 0.88
N LEU A 69 5.29 -10.90 1.94
CA LEU A 69 6.10 -9.85 2.53
C LEU A 69 7.42 -10.39 3.09
N GLU A 70 7.47 -11.63 3.60
CA GLU A 70 8.71 -12.24 4.12
C GLU A 70 9.88 -12.13 3.14
N PHE A 71 9.61 -12.35 1.85
CA PHE A 71 10.60 -12.29 0.77
C PHE A 71 10.56 -10.99 -0.04
N THR A 72 9.76 -10.01 0.40
CA THR A 72 9.64 -8.72 -0.31
C THR A 72 10.86 -7.83 -0.03
N PRO A 73 11.59 -7.40 -1.08
CA PRO A 73 12.70 -6.46 -0.93
C PRO A 73 12.29 -5.17 -0.20
N GLY A 74 13.16 -4.68 0.68
CA GLY A 74 12.87 -3.46 1.45
C GLY A 74 11.72 -3.60 2.46
N ARG A 75 11.29 -4.81 2.83
CA ARG A 75 10.29 -5.02 3.89
C ARG A 75 10.67 -4.31 5.20
N ARG A 76 9.67 -3.73 5.85
CA ARG A 76 9.71 -3.15 7.20
C ARG A 76 8.57 -3.72 8.05
N ALA A 77 8.59 -3.44 9.34
CA ALA A 77 7.53 -3.88 10.26
C ALA A 77 6.14 -3.35 9.87
N ASN A 78 6.10 -2.15 9.29
CA ASN A 78 4.88 -1.50 8.82
C ASN A 78 4.61 -1.70 7.32
N SER A 79 5.28 -2.68 6.68
CA SER A 79 4.97 -3.07 5.31
C SER A 79 3.57 -3.67 5.22
N ARG A 80 2.86 -3.30 4.16
CA ARG A 80 1.61 -3.94 3.70
C ARG A 80 1.67 -4.09 2.18
N LEU A 81 0.89 -5.01 1.65
CA LEU A 81 0.50 -5.00 0.24
C LEU A 81 -0.75 -4.13 0.14
N SER A 82 -0.66 -3.00 -0.57
CA SER A 82 -1.77 -2.04 -0.64
C SER A 82 -3.07 -2.63 -1.21
N CYS A 83 -2.99 -3.73 -1.96
CA CYS A 83 -4.17 -4.46 -2.44
C CYS A 83 -4.91 -5.24 -1.35
N GLN A 84 -4.29 -5.46 -0.20
CA GLN A 84 -4.90 -6.14 0.95
C GLN A 84 -5.44 -5.14 1.99
N VAL A 85 -5.49 -3.86 1.65
CA VAL A 85 -6.00 -2.79 2.51
C VAL A 85 -7.18 -2.10 1.82
N ALA A 86 -8.39 -2.53 2.19
CA ALA A 86 -9.63 -1.87 1.77
C ALA A 86 -9.85 -0.55 2.53
N LEU A 87 -10.29 0.48 1.82
CA LEU A 87 -10.68 1.75 2.38
C LEU A 87 -11.91 1.61 3.28
N ARG A 88 -11.82 2.24 4.44
CA ARG A 88 -12.87 2.29 5.46
C ARG A 88 -12.95 3.72 5.99
N ALA A 89 -14.06 4.06 6.63
CA ALA A 89 -14.27 5.42 7.15
C ALA A 89 -13.20 5.85 8.16
N ASP A 90 -12.64 4.92 8.94
CA ASP A 90 -11.55 5.17 9.90
C ASP A 90 -10.19 5.41 9.22
N LEU A 91 -10.09 5.24 7.90
CA LEU A 91 -8.89 5.48 7.09
C LEU A 91 -8.99 6.75 6.24
N ASP A 92 -9.99 7.61 6.48
CA ASP A 92 -10.07 8.89 5.77
C ASP A 92 -8.79 9.72 5.97
N GLY A 93 -8.20 10.18 4.87
CA GLY A 93 -6.90 10.86 4.89
C GLY A 93 -5.67 9.96 5.07
N ILE A 94 -5.81 8.63 5.00
CA ILE A 94 -4.68 7.70 5.16
C ILE A 94 -3.48 8.09 4.29
N THR A 95 -2.28 8.05 4.87
CA THR A 95 -1.01 8.20 4.16
C THR A 95 -0.31 6.87 4.06
N VAL A 96 0.21 6.53 2.87
CA VAL A 96 1.11 5.41 2.64
C VAL A 96 2.38 5.89 1.94
N GLU A 97 3.51 5.27 2.25
CA GLU A 97 4.80 5.56 1.65
C GLU A 97 5.16 4.47 0.64
N ILE A 98 5.64 4.89 -0.52
CA ILE A 98 6.10 4.01 -1.58
C ILE A 98 7.56 3.63 -1.29
N PRO A 99 7.92 2.33 -1.30
CA PRO A 99 9.30 1.89 -1.11
C PRO A 99 10.23 2.42 -2.21
N PRO A 100 11.54 2.60 -1.92
CA PRO A 100 12.51 2.87 -2.97
C PRO A 100 12.53 1.71 -3.99
N PRO A 101 12.82 1.99 -5.27
CA PRO A 101 13.11 0.93 -6.23
C PRO A 101 14.20 0.03 -5.65
N THR A 102 13.99 -1.28 -5.71
CA THR A 102 15.00 -2.25 -5.33
C THR A 102 15.74 -2.69 -6.58
N ASP A 103 17.05 -2.52 -6.58
CA ASP A 103 17.98 -3.02 -7.61
C ASP A 103 17.94 -4.55 -7.74
#